data_AF-D4CAG3-F1
#
_entry.id   AF-D4CAG3-F1
#
_cell.length_a   1.000
_cell.length_b   1.000
_cell.length_c   1.000
_cell.angle_alpha   90.00
_cell.angle_beta   90.00
_cell.angle_gamma   90.00
#
_symmetry.space_group_name_H-M   'P 1'
#
loop_
_entity.id
_entity.type
_entity.pdbx_description
1 polymer ?
#
loop_
_entity_poly.entity_id
_entity_poly.type
_entity_poly.pdbx_seq_one_letter_code
_entity_poly.pdbx_strand_id
1 'polypeptide(L)'
;MLEQYPDLHYTLWIGQEEELLHYFETKKTDVMIVSSDTEYSGHPFRYISFEVSSLNLSSGGVILTPLTAYTQKRKIFWQNGSSHPLIAEFVRRFCQVHV
;
A
#
# COMPACT_ATOMS: atom_id res chain seq x y z
N MET A 1 -13.29 -4.29 2.98
CA MET A 1 -13.42 -3.42 1.77
C MET A 1 -14.20 -4.10 0.68
N LEU A 2 -13.85 -5.32 0.26
CA LEU A 2 -14.59 -6.08 -0.75
C LEU A 2 -16.07 -6.29 -0.41
N GLU A 3 -16.40 -6.53 0.86
CA GLU A 3 -17.82 -6.63 1.30
C GLU A 3 -18.60 -5.32 1.18
N GLN A 4 -17.92 -4.17 1.20
CA GLN A 4 -18.56 -2.85 1.12
C GLN A 4 -18.51 -2.26 -0.30
N TYR A 5 -17.64 -2.79 -1.16
CA TYR A 5 -17.48 -2.39 -2.54
C TYR A 5 -17.27 -3.65 -3.40
N PRO A 6 -18.33 -4.44 -3.65
CA PRO A 6 -18.22 -5.72 -4.37
C PRO A 6 -17.77 -5.56 -5.82
N ASP A 7 -18.08 -4.42 -6.44
CA ASP A 7 -17.70 -4.10 -7.82
C ASP A 7 -16.33 -3.39 -7.91
N LEU A 8 -15.61 -3.26 -6.80
CA LEU A 8 -14.28 -2.66 -6.80
C LEU A 8 -13.25 -3.64 -7.37
N HIS A 9 -12.84 -3.39 -8.61
CA HIS A 9 -11.69 -4.03 -9.19
C HIS A 9 -10.41 -3.36 -8.69
N TYR A 10 -9.46 -4.15 -8.20
CA TYR A 10 -8.14 -3.68 -7.80
C TYR A 10 -7.04 -4.54 -8.40
N THR A 11 -5.89 -3.93 -8.62
CA THR A 11 -4.66 -4.61 -9.04
C THR A 11 -3.59 -4.34 -7.99
N LEU A 12 -2.93 -5.40 -7.53
CA LEU A 12 -1.81 -5.30 -6.59
C LEU A 12 -0.50 -5.58 -7.33
N TRP A 13 0.43 -4.63 -7.25
CA TRP A 13 1.79 -4.78 -7.76
C TRP A 13 2.74 -4.93 -6.58
N ILE A 14 3.60 -5.95 -6.63
CA ILE A 14 4.64 -6.20 -5.63
C ILE A 14 5.96 -6.31 -6.40
N GLY A 15 6.94 -5.50 -6.02
CA GLY A 15 8.19 -5.39 -6.74
C GLY A 15 9.23 -4.59 -5.96
N GLN A 16 10.32 -4.23 -6.62
CA GLN A 16 11.35 -3.39 -6.03
C GLN A 16 10.87 -1.93 -5.95
N GLU A 17 11.38 -1.16 -4.98
CA GLU A 17 10.93 0.23 -4.77
C GLU A 17 11.14 1.11 -6.01
N GLU A 18 12.26 0.94 -6.72
CA GLU A 18 12.54 1.68 -7.97
C GLU A 18 11.49 1.41 -9.05
N GLU A 19 11.04 0.16 -9.19
CA GLU A 19 9.98 -0.21 -10.14
C GLU A 19 8.63 0.39 -9.74
N LEU A 20 8.30 0.35 -8.44
CA LEU A 20 7.07 0.90 -7.91
C LEU A 20 7.02 2.42 -8.09
N LEU A 21 8.15 3.11 -7.85
CA LEU A 21 8.29 4.55 -8.08
C LEU A 21 8.06 4.89 -9.56
N HIS A 22 8.69 4.16 -10.48
CA HIS A 22 8.49 4.36 -11.92
C HIS A 22 7.01 4.16 -12.32
N TYR A 23 6.33 3.16 -11.76
CA TYR A 23 4.92 2.91 -12.05
C TYR A 23 4.01 4.00 -11.50
N PHE A 24 4.38 4.54 -10.34
CA PHE A 24 3.65 5.64 -9.73
C PHE A 24 3.84 6.95 -10.51
N GLU A 25 5.06 7.29 -10.93
CA GLU A 25 5.33 8.45 -11.78
C GLU A 25 4.61 8.38 -13.13
N THR A 26 4.54 7.18 -13.71
CA THR A 26 3.82 6.94 -14.98
C THR A 26 2.31 6.78 -14.81
N LYS A 27 1.77 7.02 -13.59
CA LYS A 27 0.34 6.93 -13.25
C LYS A 27 -0.28 5.57 -13.54
N LYS A 28 0.52 4.50 -13.51
CA LYS A 28 0.04 3.11 -13.61
C LYS A 28 -0.45 2.58 -12.27
N THR A 29 -0.14 3.27 -11.18
CA THR A 29 -0.61 2.97 -9.83
C THR A 29 -1.19 4.21 -9.16
N ASP A 30 -2.32 4.02 -8.49
CA ASP A 30 -3.05 5.08 -7.78
C ASP A 30 -2.47 5.35 -6.39
N VAL A 31 -1.97 4.29 -5.75
CA VAL A 31 -1.41 4.27 -4.40
C VAL A 31 -0.15 3.44 -4.41
N MET A 32 0.85 3.87 -3.64
CA MET A 32 2.12 3.18 -3.50
C MET A 32 2.52 3.12 -2.02
N ILE A 33 2.97 1.96 -1.55
CA ILE A 33 3.50 1.76 -0.19
C ILE A 33 4.97 1.36 -0.31
N VAL A 34 5.85 2.14 0.31
CA VAL A 34 7.32 1.97 0.24
C VAL A 34 7.95 2.12 1.63
N SER A 35 9.25 1.87 1.75
CA SER A 35 10.05 2.13 2.94
C SER A 35 9.84 3.54 3.50
N SER A 36 10.00 3.68 4.82
CA SER A 36 10.04 5.00 5.47
C SER A 36 11.17 5.87 4.94
N ASP A 37 12.23 5.24 4.44
CA ASP A 37 13.48 5.90 4.07
C ASP A 37 13.48 6.32 2.59
N THR A 38 12.47 5.90 1.82
CA THR A 38 12.32 6.29 0.42
C THR A 38 12.17 7.81 0.32
N GLU A 39 13.12 8.45 -0.35
CA GLU A 39 13.09 9.86 -0.67
C GLU A 39 12.33 10.07 -1.98
N TYR A 40 11.11 10.59 -1.87
CA TYR A 40 10.26 10.86 -3.02
C TYR A 40 9.43 12.12 -2.75
N SER A 41 9.34 12.99 -3.75
CA SER A 41 8.74 14.31 -3.64
C SER A 41 7.67 14.53 -4.73
N GLY A 42 6.87 15.59 -4.59
CA GLY A 42 5.84 15.94 -5.58
C GLY A 42 4.49 15.26 -5.37
N HIS A 43 4.38 14.31 -4.43
CA HIS A 43 3.13 13.65 -4.08
C HIS A 43 2.86 13.68 -2.57
N PRO A 44 1.58 13.80 -2.16
CA PRO A 44 1.21 13.72 -0.76
C PRO A 44 1.50 12.32 -0.22
N PHE A 45 1.94 12.28 1.03
CA PHE A 45 2.23 11.03 1.71
C PHE A 45 1.81 11.06 3.17
N ARG A 46 1.69 9.87 3.76
CA ARG A 46 1.57 9.65 5.20
C ARG A 46 2.51 8.55 5.63
N TYR A 47 2.92 8.61 6.89
CA TYR A 47 3.52 7.46 7.53
C TYR A 47 2.43 6.52 8.02
N ILE A 48 2.65 5.24 7.80
CA ILE A 48 1.87 4.15 8.38
C ILE A 48 2.82 3.25 9.16
N SER A 49 2.31 2.68 10.24
CA SER A 49 3.02 1.66 11.00
C SER A 49 2.12 0.44 11.02
N PHE A 50 2.64 -0.75 10.78
CA PHE A 50 1.85 -1.97 10.91
C PHE A 50 2.65 -3.14 11.44
N GLU A 51 1.98 -4.00 12.22
CA GLU A 51 2.53 -5.27 12.65
C GLU A 51 2.60 -6.22 11.46
N VAL A 52 3.80 -6.70 11.15
CA VAL A 52 3.98 -7.63 10.05
C VAL A 52 3.56 -9.01 10.52
N SER A 53 2.54 -9.55 9.88
CA SER A 53 2.01 -10.87 10.13
C SER A 53 2.37 -11.83 9.01
N SER A 54 2.38 -13.13 9.30
CA SER A 54 2.55 -14.15 8.27
C SER A 54 1.40 -14.11 7.26
N LEU A 55 1.73 -14.16 5.97
CA LEU A 55 0.74 -14.28 4.91
C LEU A 55 0.58 -15.74 4.50
N ASN A 56 -0.62 -16.28 4.67
CA ASN A 56 -0.96 -17.60 4.16
C ASN A 56 -1.48 -17.48 2.72
N LEU A 57 -0.72 -18.00 1.76
CA LEU A 57 -1.16 -18.09 0.37
C LEU A 57 -1.97 -19.39 0.24
N SER A 58 -3.29 -19.24 0.36
CA SER A 58 -4.29 -20.31 0.43
C SER A 58 -4.34 -21.26 -0.77
N SER A 59 -3.54 -21.04 -1.82
CA SER A 59 -3.46 -21.91 -2.99
C SER A 59 -2.37 -22.99 -2.93
N GLY A 60 -1.55 -23.06 -1.87
CA GLY A 60 -0.45 -24.04 -1.85
C GLY A 60 0.11 -24.46 -0.48
N GLY A 61 -0.49 -24.03 0.63
CA GLY A 61 0.04 -24.33 1.98
C GLY A 61 1.37 -23.62 2.29
N VAL A 62 1.75 -22.63 1.47
CA VAL A 62 2.96 -21.83 1.67
C VAL A 62 2.65 -20.68 2.60
N ILE A 63 3.36 -20.63 3.72
CA ILE A 63 3.28 -19.54 4.70
C ILE A 63 4.49 -18.63 4.49
N LEU A 64 4.24 -17.41 4.05
CA LEU A 64 5.27 -16.36 4.03
C LEU A 64 5.41 -15.81 5.44
N THR A 65 6.51 -16.18 6.10
CA THR A 65 6.82 -15.69 7.44
C THR A 65 7.76 -14.50 7.34
N PRO A 66 7.45 -13.37 7.99
CA PRO A 66 8.36 -12.24 8.00
C PRO A 66 9.66 -12.62 8.69
N LEU A 67 10.79 -12.16 8.13
CA LEU A 67 12.11 -12.36 8.73
C LEU A 67 12.23 -11.71 10.11
N THR A 68 11.40 -10.68 10.36
CA THR A 68 11.42 -9.91 11.59
C THR A 68 10.00 -9.59 12.05
N ALA A 69 9.71 -9.88 13.32
CA ALA A 69 8.42 -9.64 13.96
C ALA A 69 8.45 -8.29 14.71
N TYR A 70 8.59 -7.19 13.96
CA TYR A 70 8.47 -5.84 14.51
C TYR A 70 7.51 -4.98 13.69
N THR A 71 6.95 -3.96 14.33
CA THR A 71 6.16 -2.91 13.68
C THR A 71 7.00 -2.25 12.59
N GLN A 72 6.59 -2.37 11.33
CA GLN A 72 7.26 -1.71 10.22
C GLN A 72 6.65 -0.34 9.97
N LYS A 73 7.51 0.68 9.94
CA LYS A 73 7.15 2.02 9.48
C LYS A 73 7.33 2.09 7.96
N ARG A 74 6.30 2.54 7.26
CA ARG A 74 6.28 2.69 5.80
C ARG A 74 5.70 4.05 5.42
N LYS A 75 5.96 4.48 4.19
CA LYS A 75 5.29 5.64 3.58
C LYS A 75 4.23 5.15 2.61
N ILE A 76 3.06 5.76 2.67
CA ILE A 76 2.01 5.61 1.65
C ILE A 76 1.91 6.92 0.86
N PHE A 77 2.10 6.82 -0.45
CA PHE A 77 1.92 7.90 -1.43
C PHE A 77 0.65 7.65 -2.24
N TRP A 78 -0.01 8.71 -2.70
CA TRP A 78 -1.16 8.59 -3.59
C TRP A 78 -1.19 9.71 -4.65
N GLN A 79 -1.81 9.43 -5.78
CA GLN A 79 -1.90 10.39 -6.89
C GLN A 79 -2.71 11.62 -6.46
N ASN A 80 -2.14 12.81 -6.62
CA ASN A 80 -2.81 14.08 -6.29
C ASN A 80 -3.39 14.76 -7.54
N GLY A 81 -4.05 13.96 -8.36
CA GLY A 81 -4.69 14.42 -9.59
C GLY A 81 -5.96 13.59 -9.78
N SER A 82 -7.10 14.29 -9.76
CA SER A 82 -8.46 13.76 -9.95
C SER A 82 -8.95 12.76 -8.90
N SER A 83 -9.48 13.31 -7.80
CA SER A 83 -10.89 13.09 -7.40
C SER A 83 -11.50 11.69 -7.50
N HIS A 84 -10.77 10.61 -7.21
CA HIS A 84 -11.39 9.31 -6.97
C HIS A 84 -11.68 9.19 -5.47
N PRO A 85 -12.95 9.33 -5.03
CA PRO A 85 -13.31 9.26 -3.61
C PRO A 85 -12.82 7.98 -2.94
N LEU A 86 -12.69 6.92 -3.73
CA LEU A 86 -12.19 5.62 -3.32
C LEU A 86 -10.72 5.62 -2.91
N ILE A 87 -9.85 6.42 -3.55
CA ILE A 87 -8.44 6.52 -3.17
C ILE A 87 -8.31 7.26 -1.84
N ALA A 88 -9.02 8.38 -1.69
CA ALA A 88 -9.03 9.13 -0.44
C ALA A 88 -9.60 8.29 0.71
N GLU A 89 -10.70 7.56 0.47
CA GLU A 89 -11.29 6.65 1.45
C GLU A 89 -10.37 5.48 1.77
N PHE A 90 -9.69 4.91 0.77
CA PHE A 90 -8.67 3.88 0.96
C PHE A 90 -7.57 4.39 1.89
N VAL A 91 -6.92 5.51 1.56
CA VAL A 91 -5.83 6.09 2.36
C VAL A 91 -6.33 6.41 3.76
N ARG A 92 -7.52 7.01 3.89
CA ARG A 92 -8.11 7.33 5.20
C ARG A 92 -8.30 6.09 6.06
N ARG A 93 -8.91 5.03 5.54
CA ARG A 93 -9.15 3.80 6.29
C ARG A 93 -7.87 3.03 6.57
N PHE A 94 -6.99 2.92 5.57
CA PHE A 94 -5.73 2.21 5.69
C PHE A 94 -4.81 2.85 6.73
N CYS A 95 -4.81 4.19 6.83
CA CYS A 95 -4.07 4.93 7.85
C CYS A 95 -4.77 5.03 9.20
N GLN A 96 -6.04 4.62 9.33
CA GLN A 96 -6.81 4.66 10.59
C GLN A 96 -6.71 3.38 11.41
N VAL A 97 -6.33 2.26 10.79
CA VAL A 97 -5.88 1.09 11.54
C VAL A 97 -4.58 1.52 12.23
N HIS A 98 -4.44 1.28 13.54
CA HIS A 98 -3.38 1.71 14.48
C HIS A 98 -3.74 2.89 15.41
N VAL A 99 -4.71 2.65 16.29
CA VAL A 99 -4.60 2.99 17.73
C VAL A 99 -4.79 1.70 18.52
#